data_AF-K0VFD2-F1
#
_entry.id   AF-K0VFD2-F1
#
_cell.length_a   1.000
_cell.length_b   1.000
_cell.length_c   1.000
_cell.angle_alpha   90.00
_cell.angle_beta   90.00
_cell.angle_gamma   90.00
#
_symmetry.space_group_name_H-M   'P 1'
#
loop_
_entity.id
_entity.type
_entity.pdbx_description
1 polymer ?
#
loop_
_entity_poly.entity_id
_entity_poly.type
_entity_poly.pdbx_seq_one_letter_code
_entity_poly.pdbx_strand_id
1 'polypeptide(L)'
;MQKLTSQIMGHAERLPEGSALSAKSFLHLGNRAALDQALSRLAERGELVRAGRGIYMRPVKSRFGSRPPTIEQAVEAVAQQRGEVIVSNGAAAANALGLT
;
A
#
# COMPACT_ATOMS: atom_id res chain seq x y z
N MET A 1 21.70 16.56 -0.78
CA MET A 1 20.29 16.49 -0.32
C MET A 1 19.65 15.24 -0.92
N GLN A 2 19.22 14.27 -0.10
CA GLN A 2 18.49 13.11 -0.63
C GLN A 2 17.06 13.52 -1.01
N LYS A 3 16.56 13.02 -2.14
CA LYS A 3 15.18 13.29 -2.58
C LYS A 3 14.22 12.53 -1.66
N LEU A 4 13.11 13.17 -1.27
CA LEU A 4 12.07 12.61 -0.38
C LEU A 4 11.57 11.23 -0.85
N THR A 5 11.48 11.02 -2.17
CA THR A 5 11.16 9.71 -2.78
C THR A 5 12.13 8.60 -2.39
N SER A 6 13.43 8.89 -2.36
CA SER A 6 14.47 7.91 -1.99
C SER A 6 14.41 7.55 -0.50
N GLN A 7 14.10 8.52 0.37
CA GLN A 7 13.92 8.26 1.80
C GLN A 7 12.68 7.40 2.08
N ILE A 8 11.57 7.71 1.40
CA ILE A 8 10.34 6.91 1.46
C ILE A 8 10.62 5.48 0.99
N MET A 9 11.29 5.30 -0.15
CA MET A 9 11.62 3.96 -0.66
C MET A 9 12.57 3.20 0.26
N GLY A 10 13.60 3.84 0.81
CA GLY A 10 14.50 3.20 1.78
C GLY A 10 13.80 2.79 3.08
N HIS A 11 12.69 3.45 3.46
CA HIS A 11 11.83 2.96 4.52
C HIS A 11 10.95 1.79 4.05
N ALA A 12 10.30 1.93 2.89
CA ALA A 12 9.43 0.90 2.33
C ALA A 12 10.15 -0.44 2.09
N GLU A 13 11.41 -0.42 1.66
CA GLU A 13 12.23 -1.62 1.41
C GLU A 13 12.53 -2.41 2.70
N ARG A 14 12.49 -1.77 3.87
CA ARG A 14 12.69 -2.43 5.17
C ARG A 14 11.43 -3.10 5.72
N LEU A 15 10.27 -2.84 5.12
CA LEU A 15 9.01 -3.47 5.50
C LEU A 15 8.84 -4.84 4.81
N PRO A 16 7.82 -5.63 5.14
CA PRO A 16 7.41 -6.78 4.32
C PRO A 16 6.80 -6.36 2.96
N GLU A 17 6.77 -7.26 1.99
CA GLU A 17 6.08 -7.00 0.71
C GLU A 17 4.58 -6.89 0.93
N GLY A 18 3.91 -6.02 0.17
CA GLY A 18 2.49 -5.71 0.39
C GLY A 18 2.21 -4.82 1.60
N SER A 19 3.23 -4.31 2.29
CA SER A 19 3.01 -3.37 3.40
C SER A 19 2.38 -2.06 2.93
N ALA A 20 1.45 -1.54 3.72
CA ALA A 20 0.79 -0.26 3.48
C ALA A 20 1.68 0.92 3.92
N LEU A 21 1.57 2.01 3.18
CA LEU A 21 2.31 3.25 3.33
C LEU A 21 1.33 4.42 3.21
N SER A 22 1.45 5.39 4.11
CA SER A 22 0.70 6.65 4.03
C SER A 22 1.60 7.81 4.42
N ALA A 23 1.24 9.02 3.99
CA ALA A 23 2.00 10.23 4.35
C ALA A 23 2.12 10.42 5.88
N LYS A 24 1.16 9.90 6.65
CA LYS A 24 1.17 9.95 8.12
C LYS A 24 2.42 9.30 8.72
N SER A 25 2.90 8.18 8.15
CA SER A 25 4.10 7.48 8.63
C SER A 25 5.39 8.27 8.41
N PHE A 26 5.35 9.31 7.56
CA PHE A 26 6.52 10.04 7.09
C PHE A 26 6.55 11.52 7.51
N LEU A 27 5.67 11.97 8.40
CA LEU A 27 5.61 13.37 8.83
C LEU A 27 6.93 13.89 9.45
N HIS A 28 7.80 12.98 9.90
CA HIS A 28 9.15 13.29 10.38
C HIS A 28 10.13 13.65 9.25
N LEU A 29 9.80 13.39 7.99
CA LEU A 29 10.63 13.69 6.81
C LEU A 29 10.24 15.00 6.13
N GLY A 30 9.05 15.55 6.40
CA GLY A 30 8.58 16.78 5.78
C GLY A 30 7.09 17.03 5.95
N ASN A 31 6.59 18.09 5.30
CA ASN A 31 5.18 18.44 5.35
C ASN A 31 4.31 17.47 4.51
N ARG A 32 3.02 17.42 4.84
CA ARG A 32 2.08 16.47 4.24
C ARG A 32 1.92 16.62 2.72
N ALA A 33 1.89 17.85 2.21
CA ALA A 33 1.73 18.10 0.77
C ALA A 33 2.92 17.56 -0.03
N ALA A 34 4.15 17.76 0.47
CA ALA A 34 5.36 17.23 -0.15
C ALA A 34 5.40 15.69 -0.13
N LEU A 35 4.95 15.08 0.97
CA LEU A 35 4.87 13.63 1.13
C LEU A 35 3.81 13.00 0.21
N ASP A 36 2.61 13.58 0.15
CA ASP A 36 1.55 13.14 -0.75
C ASP A 36 2.01 13.22 -2.22
N GLN A 37 2.71 14.29 -2.59
CA GLN A 37 3.27 14.43 -3.94
C GLN A 37 4.38 13.40 -4.21
N ALA A 38 5.25 13.12 -3.25
CA ALA A 38 6.31 12.12 -3.39
C ALA A 38 5.73 10.71 -3.54
N LEU A 39 4.74 10.34 -2.74
CA LEU A 39 4.04 9.06 -2.83
C LEU A 39 3.28 8.93 -4.17
N SER A 40 2.62 9.98 -4.65
CA SER A 40 1.97 9.99 -5.98
C SER A 40 2.99 9.72 -7.08
N ARG A 41 4.14 10.42 -7.07
CA ARG A 41 5.21 10.21 -8.06
C ARG A 41 5.77 8.79 -8.03
N LEU A 42 5.94 8.19 -6.85
CA LEU A 42 6.39 6.80 -6.73
C LEU A 42 5.36 5.82 -7.30
N ALA A 43 4.07 6.08 -7.10
CA ALA A 43 3.01 5.27 -7.70
C ALA A 43 2.92 5.43 -9.22
N GLU A 44 3.04 6.66 -9.74
CA GLU A 44 3.07 6.95 -11.18
C GLU A 44 4.25 6.26 -11.89
N ARG A 45 5.36 6.05 -11.19
CA ARG A 45 6.53 5.30 -11.69
C ARG A 45 6.43 3.78 -11.53
N GLY A 46 5.36 3.29 -10.89
CA GLY A 46 5.19 1.86 -10.58
C GLY A 46 6.09 1.33 -9.47
N GLU A 47 6.77 2.21 -8.71
CA GLU A 47 7.59 1.81 -7.55
C GLU A 47 6.71 1.46 -6.34
N LEU A 48 5.51 2.05 -6.28
CA LEU A 48 4.45 1.75 -5.32
C LEU A 48 3.12 1.47 -6.03
N VAL A 49 2.22 0.75 -5.37
CA VAL A 49 0.86 0.50 -5.85
C VAL A 49 -0.12 1.32 -5.04
N ARG A 50 -0.97 2.11 -5.69
CA ARG A 50 -2.00 2.92 -5.00
C ARG A 50 -3.25 2.07 -4.78
N ALA A 51 -3.51 1.66 -3.55
CA ALA A 51 -4.71 0.89 -3.17
C ALA A 51 -5.93 1.80 -2.90
N GLY A 52 -5.70 3.07 -2.59
CA GLY A 52 -6.77 4.02 -2.34
C GLY A 52 -6.28 5.45 -2.10
N ARG A 53 -7.18 6.32 -1.64
CA ARG A 53 -6.82 7.71 -1.33
C ARG A 53 -5.88 7.75 -0.12
N GLY A 54 -4.62 8.12 -0.37
CA GLY A 54 -3.59 8.21 0.67
C GLY A 54 -3.05 6.86 1.15
N ILE A 55 -3.37 5.78 0.43
CA ILE A 55 -2.93 4.42 0.74
C ILE A 55 -2.10 3.91 -0.44
N TYR A 56 -0.83 3.70 -0.17
CA TYR A 56 0.14 3.14 -1.10
C TYR A 56 0.64 1.83 -0.53
N MET A 57 1.09 0.93 -1.38
CA MET A 57 1.54 -0.38 -0.94
C MET A 57 2.82 -0.75 -1.68
N ARG A 58 3.70 -1.47 -0.98
CA ARG A 58 4.89 -2.03 -1.61
C ARG A 58 4.48 -3.15 -2.57
N PRO A 59 4.89 -3.11 -3.85
CA PRO A 59 4.63 -4.22 -4.75
C PRO A 59 5.34 -5.50 -4.29
N VAL A 60 4.84 -6.64 -4.76
CA VAL A 60 5.48 -7.94 -4.58
C VAL A 60 6.40 -8.15 -5.77
N LYS A 61 7.71 -8.28 -5.54
CA LYS A 61 8.69 -8.47 -6.62
C LYS A 61 8.90 -9.97 -6.83
N SER A 62 8.88 -10.39 -8.10
CA SER A 62 9.15 -11.76 -8.50
C SER A 62 10.13 -11.78 -9.68
N ARG A 63 10.65 -12.97 -10.02
CA ARG A 63 11.45 -13.17 -11.25
C ARG A 63 10.70 -12.81 -12.54
N PHE A 64 9.36 -12.75 -12.50
CA PHE A 64 8.52 -12.40 -13.64
C PHE A 64 8.11 -10.93 -13.64
N GLY A 65 8.70 -10.12 -12.76
CA GLY A 65 8.39 -8.71 -12.60
C GLY A 65 7.63 -8.40 -11.31
N SER A 66 7.11 -7.18 -11.28
CA SER A 66 6.38 -6.62 -10.14
C SER A 66 4.90 -6.87 -10.29
N ARG A 67 4.24 -7.32 -9.22
CA ARG A 67 2.78 -7.46 -9.18
C ARG A 67 2.19 -6.67 -8.02
N PRO A 68 0.91 -6.27 -8.11
CA PRO A 68 0.22 -5.71 -6.96
C PRO A 68 0.16 -6.73 -5.81
N PRO A 69 0.07 -6.23 -4.56
CA PRO A 69 -0.30 -7.05 -3.40
C PRO A 69 -1.64 -7.75 -3.63
N THR A 70 -1.92 -8.73 -2.78
CA THR A 70 -3.21 -9.44 -2.82
C THR A 70 -4.38 -8.51 -2.49
N ILE A 71 -5.58 -8.87 -2.91
CA ILE A 71 -6.80 -8.09 -2.64
C ILE A 71 -7.02 -7.98 -1.14
N GLU A 72 -6.77 -9.07 -0.41
CA GLU A 72 -6.89 -9.17 1.04
C GLU A 72 -5.97 -8.17 1.74
N GLN A 73 -4.70 -8.08 1.32
CA GLN A 73 -3.76 -7.08 1.84
C GLN A 73 -4.22 -5.64 1.54
N ALA A 74 -4.77 -5.40 0.36
CA ALA A 74 -5.26 -4.07 -0.02
C ALA A 74 -6.50 -3.68 0.80
N VAL A 75 -7.44 -4.59 0.99
CA VAL A 75 -8.64 -4.40 1.82
C VAL A 75 -8.24 -4.16 3.28
N GLU A 76 -7.32 -4.95 3.82
CA GLU A 76 -6.81 -4.76 5.19
C GLU A 76 -6.14 -3.38 5.35
N ALA A 77 -5.31 -2.97 4.39
CA ALA A 77 -4.70 -1.64 4.40
C ALA A 77 -5.74 -0.50 4.37
N VAL A 78 -6.83 -0.68 3.62
CA VAL A 78 -7.95 0.27 3.57
C VAL A 78 -8.71 0.31 4.89
N ALA A 79 -9.03 -0.85 5.45
CA ALA A 79 -9.71 -0.99 6.74
C ALA A 79 -8.92 -0.27 7.84
N GLN A 80 -7.62 -0.57 7.98
CA GLN A 80 -6.74 0.04 8.98
C GLN A 80 -6.62 1.56 8.82
N GLN A 81 -6.49 2.06 7.58
CA GLN A 81 -6.36 3.49 7.33
C GLN A 81 -7.65 4.24 7.67
N ARG A 82 -8.81 3.64 7.42
CA ARG A 82 -10.12 4.25 7.64
C ARG A 82 -10.66 4.03 9.05
N GLY A 83 -10.10 3.08 9.80
CA GLY A 83 -10.66 2.64 11.08
C GLY A 83 -11.98 1.89 10.91
N GLU A 84 -12.14 1.21 9.77
CA GLU A 84 -13.34 0.45 9.42
C GLU A 84 -13.09 -1.05 9.63
N VAL A 85 -14.15 -1.80 9.89
CA VAL A 85 -14.12 -3.27 9.89
C VAL A 85 -14.72 -3.74 8.58
N ILE A 86 -13.91 -4.40 7.75
CA ILE A 86 -14.34 -4.97 6.47
C ILE A 86 -14.34 -6.49 6.58
N VAL A 87 -15.48 -7.10 6.24
CA VAL A 87 -15.66 -8.56 6.26
C VAL A 87 -16.17 -9.05 4.91
N SER A 88 -15.87 -10.31 4.58
CA SER A 88 -16.42 -10.96 3.39
C SER A 88 -17.94 -11.01 3.44
N ASN A 89 -18.57 -10.76 2.29
CA ASN A 89 -20.00 -11.02 2.14
C ASN A 89 -20.29 -12.53 2.15
N GLY A 90 -21.56 -12.91 2.30
CA GLY A 90 -21.96 -14.31 2.41
C GLY A 90 -21.55 -15.18 1.21
N ALA A 91 -21.64 -14.65 -0.01
CA ALA A 91 -21.25 -15.39 -1.21
C ALA A 91 -19.72 -15.60 -1.27
N ALA A 92 -18.92 -14.59 -0.95
CA ALA A 92 -17.47 -14.71 -0.90
C ALA A 92 -17.02 -15.67 0.22
N ALA A 93 -17.69 -15.63 1.37
CA ALA A 93 -17.44 -16.56 2.48
C ALA A 93 -17.80 -18.02 2.10
N ALA A 94 -18.95 -18.24 1.44
CA ALA A 94 -19.36 -19.56 0.98
C ALA A 94 -18.36 -20.15 -0.03
N ASN A 95 -17.92 -19.35 -1.02
CA ASN A 95 -16.88 -19.75 -1.96
C ASN A 95 -15.56 -20.12 -1.24
N ALA A 96 -15.12 -19.30 -0.28
CA ALA A 96 -13.89 -19.56 0.47
C ALA A 96 -13.96 -20.85 1.32
N LEU A 97 -15.17 -21.27 1.70
CA LEU A 97 -15.43 -22.51 2.46
C LEU A 97 -15.74 -23.71 1.57
N GLY A 98 -15.79 -23.56 0.24
CA GLY A 98 -16.13 -24.63 -0.70
C GLY A 98 -17.61 -25.06 -0.66
N LEU A 99 -18.51 -24.14 -0.28
CA LEU A 99 -19.96 -24.38 -0.22
C LEU A 99 -20.69 -24.05 -1.53
N THR A 100 -19.96 -23.56 -2.53
CA THR A 100 -20.38 -23.23 -3.90
C THR A 100 -19.21 -23.50 -4.83
#